data_AF-A0A254S4G9-F1
#
_entry.id   AF-A0A254S4G9-F1
#
_cell.length_a   1.000
_cell.length_b   1.000
_cell.length_c   1.000
_cell.angle_alpha   90.00
_cell.angle_beta   90.00
_cell.angle_gamma   90.00
#
_symmetry.space_group_name_H-M   'P 1'
#
loop_
_entity.id
_entity.type
_entity.pdbx_description
1 polymer ?
#
loop_
_entity_poly.entity_id
_entity_poly.type
_entity_poly.pdbx_seq_one_letter_code
_entity_poly.pdbx_strand_id
1 'polypeptide(L)'
;MFAWVSEYPVSSALFLVVIFCLFQSWWFKKDFFSPLNVYCFTQCITLAISYFQIDRAMSDFHLYTWGVWLFGMLSFAGGCIVARLHAKSKAIPVQVHPAVCARQYNWTYHLLLSFVVFLVFLVGVYGLYQKVGDLIIFTQNPAKWMTKYVDYGYYSLLFNSGPLCVLLFGVASFKKFNNVAWVRHVSFVMVFVTIVVNLLAYPNRTSLFFNVGFFLIFINYLYKRISPIIIASLLVFAIIAFISIGSIRDQYGGGSVEGKALDVVVELPYKYLANNYWNLDYVLNPMNDQEIHPHTYGIDFFSGLFEYAKLTTSFRNSFRWDNAFNDRIQKVQGFNTVNYLWDVYKDFHLFGVMLLPFLCGLGLTVLHLRLCRPFTPRQILMYTYFIYFVGWWFFTSGYKQGIYCIWGMVIFVVSTICTEQRCVQDDKSEKSSLAEPVVLDKVNEQEEAQA
;
A
#
# COMPACT_ATOMS: atom_id res chain seq x y z
N MET A 1 -33.76 5.74 -5.97
CA MET A 1 -32.90 4.63 -5.48
C MET A 1 -33.19 3.31 -6.18
N PHE A 2 -34.44 2.80 -6.20
CA PHE A 2 -34.75 1.52 -6.86
C PHE A 2 -34.45 1.50 -8.38
N ALA A 3 -34.68 2.60 -9.09
CA ALA A 3 -34.32 2.71 -10.51
C ALA A 3 -32.81 2.50 -10.75
N TRP A 4 -31.97 3.07 -9.90
CA TRP A 4 -30.50 2.95 -10.00
C TRP A 4 -30.00 1.54 -9.70
N VAL A 5 -30.66 0.83 -8.78
CA VAL A 5 -30.37 -0.59 -8.50
C VAL A 5 -30.74 -1.47 -9.69
N SER A 6 -31.82 -1.14 -10.40
CA SER A 6 -32.21 -1.84 -11.62
C SER A 6 -31.28 -1.54 -12.81
N GLU A 7 -30.76 -0.32 -12.89
CA GLU A 7 -29.90 0.14 -13.99
C GLU A 7 -28.44 -0.31 -13.79
N TYR A 8 -27.92 -0.28 -12.55
CA TYR A 8 -26.54 -0.67 -12.21
C TYR A 8 -26.53 -1.71 -11.07
N PRO A 9 -26.99 -2.95 -11.31
CA PRO A 9 -27.13 -3.96 -10.26
C PRO A 9 -25.79 -4.37 -9.65
N VAL A 10 -24.74 -4.53 -10.48
CA VAL A 10 -23.39 -4.91 -10.01
C VAL A 10 -22.78 -3.81 -9.15
N SER A 11 -22.77 -2.56 -9.64
CA SER A 11 -22.26 -1.42 -8.87
C SER A 11 -23.02 -1.28 -7.55
N SER A 12 -24.34 -1.41 -7.57
CA SER A 12 -25.18 -1.35 -6.36
C SER A 12 -24.80 -2.42 -5.34
N ALA A 13 -24.65 -3.67 -5.76
CA ALA A 13 -24.25 -4.77 -4.86
C ALA A 13 -22.85 -4.53 -4.25
N LEU A 14 -21.90 -4.07 -5.05
CA LEU A 14 -20.54 -3.78 -4.58
C LEU A 14 -20.49 -2.55 -3.65
N PHE A 15 -21.25 -1.49 -3.93
CA PHE A 15 -21.39 -0.35 -3.03
C PHE A 15 -22.04 -0.73 -1.70
N LEU A 16 -22.97 -1.69 -1.68
CA LEU A 16 -23.51 -2.21 -0.42
C LEU A 16 -22.41 -2.88 0.42
N VAL A 17 -21.49 -3.63 -0.19
CA VAL A 17 -20.32 -4.19 0.50
C VAL A 17 -19.41 -3.08 1.05
N VAL A 18 -19.15 -2.02 0.26
CA VAL A 18 -18.35 -0.86 0.68
C VAL A 18 -18.99 -0.14 1.87
N ILE A 19 -20.29 0.13 1.80
CA ILE A 19 -21.07 0.74 2.89
C ILE A 19 -21.02 -0.16 4.12
N PHE A 20 -21.14 -1.48 3.96
CA PHE A 20 -21.01 -2.43 5.05
C PHE A 20 -19.62 -2.38 5.70
N CYS A 21 -18.53 -2.31 4.91
CA CYS A 21 -17.17 -2.13 5.43
C CYS A 21 -17.01 -0.84 6.26
N LEU A 22 -17.58 0.27 5.79
CA LEU A 22 -17.57 1.56 6.52
C LEU A 22 -18.45 1.49 7.78
N PHE A 23 -19.65 0.92 7.67
CA PHE A 23 -20.59 0.73 8.77
C PHE A 23 -20.00 -0.16 9.85
N GLN A 24 -19.30 -1.23 9.48
CA GLN A 24 -18.63 -2.10 10.43
C GLN A 24 -17.61 -1.35 11.28
N SER A 25 -16.85 -0.45 10.66
CA SER A 25 -15.88 0.36 11.39
C SER A 25 -16.56 1.43 12.24
N TRP A 26 -17.66 2.02 11.76
CA TRP A 26 -18.36 3.10 12.46
C TRP A 26 -19.19 2.60 13.65
N TRP A 27 -20.04 1.61 13.42
CA TRP A 27 -21.02 1.09 14.39
C TRP A 27 -20.37 0.11 15.37
N PHE A 28 -19.69 -0.93 14.85
CA PHE A 28 -19.05 -1.95 15.68
C PHE A 28 -17.65 -1.55 16.17
N LYS A 29 -17.20 -0.32 15.88
CA LYS A 29 -15.86 0.22 16.25
C LYS A 29 -14.71 -0.69 15.82
N LYS A 30 -14.91 -1.49 14.76
CA LYS A 30 -13.89 -2.35 14.18
C LYS A 30 -12.83 -1.49 13.51
N ASP A 31 -11.60 -1.99 13.49
CA ASP A 31 -10.49 -1.31 12.82
C ASP A 31 -10.68 -1.35 11.31
N PHE A 32 -10.88 -0.17 10.70
CA PHE A 32 -11.07 -0.05 9.25
C PHE A 32 -9.87 -0.62 8.50
N PHE A 33 -8.66 -0.38 9.03
CA PHE A 33 -7.43 -0.79 8.39
C PHE A 33 -7.13 -2.28 8.55
N SER A 34 -8.01 -3.07 9.20
CA SER A 34 -7.82 -4.52 9.26
C SER A 34 -7.74 -5.15 7.86
N PRO A 35 -6.92 -6.20 7.65
CA PRO A 35 -6.55 -6.67 6.31
C PRO A 35 -7.73 -6.99 5.40
N LEU A 36 -8.68 -7.77 5.93
CA LEU A 36 -9.90 -8.15 5.19
C LEU A 36 -10.73 -6.92 4.82
N ASN A 37 -10.88 -5.96 5.73
CA ASN A 37 -11.74 -4.81 5.50
C ASN A 37 -11.15 -3.87 4.45
N VAL A 38 -9.83 -3.63 4.47
CA VAL A 38 -9.15 -2.84 3.44
C VAL A 38 -9.25 -3.51 2.08
N TYR A 39 -8.99 -4.81 2.01
CA TYR A 39 -9.04 -5.54 0.74
C TYR A 39 -10.46 -5.57 0.15
N CYS A 40 -11.49 -5.91 0.96
CA CYS A 40 -12.88 -5.82 0.53
C CYS A 40 -13.28 -4.41 0.08
N PHE A 41 -12.96 -3.40 0.90
CA PHE A 41 -13.32 -2.03 0.61
C PHE A 41 -12.71 -1.57 -0.72
N THR A 42 -11.40 -1.76 -0.89
CA THR A 42 -10.66 -1.26 -2.06
C THR A 42 -11.03 -1.98 -3.34
N GLN A 43 -11.19 -3.31 -3.31
CA GLN A 43 -11.56 -4.07 -4.51
C GLN A 43 -13.02 -3.86 -4.90
N CYS A 44 -13.94 -3.80 -3.94
CA CYS A 44 -15.34 -3.56 -4.25
C CYS A 44 -15.59 -2.11 -4.70
N ILE A 45 -14.98 -1.09 -4.08
CA ILE A 45 -15.24 0.31 -4.46
C ILE A 45 -14.72 0.62 -5.88
N THR A 46 -13.55 0.10 -6.23
CA THR A 46 -12.94 0.36 -7.54
C THR A 46 -13.66 -0.39 -8.65
N LEU A 47 -14.07 -1.64 -8.40
CA LEU A 47 -14.92 -2.39 -9.33
C LEU A 47 -16.31 -1.77 -9.46
N ALA A 48 -16.92 -1.31 -8.36
CA ALA A 48 -18.22 -0.64 -8.37
C ALA A 48 -18.21 0.65 -9.20
N ILE A 49 -17.16 1.47 -9.03
CA ILE A 49 -16.98 2.67 -9.85
C ILE A 49 -16.84 2.28 -11.31
N SER A 50 -16.03 1.26 -11.62
CA SER A 50 -15.80 0.82 -13.00
C SER A 50 -17.09 0.34 -13.68
N TYR A 51 -17.93 -0.40 -12.95
CA TYR A 51 -19.22 -0.90 -13.42
C TYR A 51 -20.32 0.17 -13.59
N PHE A 52 -20.03 1.46 -13.33
CA PHE A 52 -20.88 2.52 -13.85
C PHE A 52 -20.89 2.62 -15.38
N GLN A 53 -19.93 1.98 -16.06
CA GLN A 53 -19.88 1.91 -17.52
C GLN A 53 -19.98 3.31 -18.18
N ILE A 54 -19.39 4.33 -17.54
CA ILE A 54 -19.34 5.70 -18.07
C ILE A 54 -18.62 5.71 -19.43
N ASP A 55 -17.60 4.85 -19.58
CA ASP A 55 -16.92 4.61 -20.86
C ASP A 55 -17.43 3.32 -21.52
N ARG A 56 -17.65 3.38 -22.84
CA ARG A 56 -18.13 2.25 -23.66
C ARG A 56 -17.16 1.06 -23.73
N ALA A 57 -15.89 1.26 -23.43
CA ALA A 57 -14.90 0.19 -23.35
C ALA A 57 -15.13 -0.70 -22.13
N MET A 58 -15.77 -0.20 -21.07
CA MET A 58 -16.22 -1.05 -19.98
C MET A 58 -17.43 -1.86 -20.44
N SER A 59 -17.27 -3.17 -20.47
CA SER A 59 -18.33 -4.14 -20.76
C SER A 59 -18.53 -5.04 -19.55
N ASP A 60 -19.63 -5.78 -19.54
CA ASP A 60 -19.82 -6.83 -18.55
C ASP A 60 -18.71 -7.88 -18.65
N PHE A 61 -18.18 -8.26 -17.49
CA PHE A 61 -17.20 -9.33 -17.39
C PHE A 61 -17.77 -10.65 -17.86
N HIS A 62 -16.91 -11.39 -18.56
CA HIS A 62 -17.11 -12.80 -18.81
C HIS A 62 -17.10 -13.58 -17.49
N LEU A 63 -17.78 -14.74 -17.47
CA LEU A 63 -17.85 -15.60 -16.29
C LEU A 63 -16.45 -15.99 -15.79
N TYR A 64 -15.50 -16.17 -16.71
CA TYR A 64 -14.12 -16.50 -16.36
C TYR A 64 -13.42 -15.38 -15.59
N THR A 65 -13.59 -14.12 -16.02
CA THR A 65 -13.07 -12.93 -15.33
C THR A 65 -13.69 -12.78 -13.95
N TRP A 66 -15.01 -13.00 -13.82
CA TRP A 66 -15.66 -13.07 -12.51
C TRP A 66 -15.06 -14.15 -11.61
N GLY A 67 -14.77 -15.33 -12.17
CA GLY A 67 -14.09 -16.42 -11.47
C GLY A 67 -12.72 -16.01 -10.93
N VAL A 68 -11.87 -15.41 -11.77
CA VAL A 68 -10.54 -14.90 -11.36
C VAL A 68 -10.69 -13.86 -10.24
N TRP A 69 -11.62 -12.91 -10.39
CA TRP A 69 -11.85 -11.87 -9.39
C TRP A 69 -12.31 -12.43 -8.04
N LEU A 70 -13.35 -13.28 -8.07
CA LEU A 70 -13.95 -13.90 -6.89
C LEU A 70 -12.99 -14.87 -6.20
N PHE A 71 -12.25 -15.70 -6.93
CA PHE A 71 -11.29 -16.62 -6.32
C PHE A 71 -10.15 -15.88 -5.62
N GLY A 72 -9.60 -14.82 -6.22
CA GLY A 72 -8.63 -13.97 -5.53
C GLY A 72 -9.20 -13.36 -4.25
N MET A 73 -10.46 -12.91 -4.32
CA MET A 73 -11.19 -12.31 -3.20
C MET A 73 -11.42 -13.27 -2.03
N LEU A 74 -11.99 -14.43 -2.33
CA LEU A 74 -12.29 -15.49 -1.36
C LEU A 74 -11.00 -16.09 -0.79
N SER A 75 -9.96 -16.22 -1.60
CA SER A 75 -8.69 -16.76 -1.16
C SER A 75 -7.98 -15.86 -0.15
N PHE A 76 -7.95 -14.54 -0.42
CA PHE A 76 -7.45 -13.56 0.54
C PHE A 76 -8.23 -13.59 1.86
N ALA A 77 -9.56 -13.65 1.77
CA ALA A 77 -10.42 -13.76 2.93
C ALA A 77 -10.17 -15.06 3.71
N GLY A 78 -9.99 -16.18 3.02
CA GLY A 78 -9.63 -17.48 3.59
C GLY A 78 -8.33 -17.41 4.40
N GLY A 79 -7.28 -16.81 3.83
CA GLY A 79 -6.01 -16.59 4.54
C GLY A 79 -6.17 -15.76 5.82
N CYS A 80 -6.98 -14.69 5.75
CA CYS A 80 -7.28 -13.86 6.92
C CYS A 80 -8.07 -14.62 8.00
N ILE A 81 -9.06 -15.42 7.60
CA ILE A 81 -9.90 -16.21 8.52
C ILE A 81 -9.05 -17.26 9.22
N VAL A 82 -8.21 -18.01 8.48
CA VAL A 82 -7.32 -19.04 9.04
C VAL A 82 -6.41 -18.43 10.12
N ALA A 83 -5.75 -17.31 9.83
CA ALA A 83 -4.88 -16.62 10.79
C ALA A 83 -5.65 -16.15 12.04
N ARG A 84 -6.89 -15.66 11.89
CA ARG A 84 -7.74 -15.24 13.02
C ARG A 84 -8.24 -16.41 13.86
N LEU A 85 -8.63 -17.52 13.23
CA LEU A 85 -9.04 -18.73 13.94
C LEU A 85 -7.89 -19.30 14.78
N HIS A 86 -6.68 -19.32 14.22
CA HIS A 86 -5.47 -19.71 14.93
C HIS A 86 -5.12 -18.76 16.08
N ALA A 87 -5.35 -17.46 15.90
CA ALA A 87 -5.17 -16.48 16.97
C ALA A 87 -6.19 -16.68 18.10
N LYS A 88 -7.45 -16.97 17.74
CA LYS A 88 -8.53 -17.24 18.70
C LYS A 88 -8.28 -18.53 19.49
N SER A 89 -7.81 -19.60 18.85
CA SER A 89 -7.45 -20.85 19.54
C SER A 89 -6.30 -20.66 20.54
N LYS A 90 -5.40 -19.71 20.27
CA LYS A 90 -4.30 -19.31 21.17
C LYS A 90 -4.65 -18.16 22.12
N ALA A 91 -5.92 -17.76 22.22
CA ALA A 91 -6.39 -16.64 23.05
C ALA A 91 -5.60 -15.32 22.84
N ILE A 92 -5.14 -15.06 21.61
CA ILE A 92 -4.42 -13.84 21.28
C ILE A 92 -5.43 -12.67 21.19
N PRO A 93 -5.13 -11.50 21.78
CA PRO A 93 -6.00 -10.33 21.65
C PRO A 93 -6.18 -9.95 20.19
N VAL A 94 -7.40 -9.57 19.81
CA VAL A 94 -7.78 -9.16 18.44
C VAL A 94 -7.97 -7.64 18.34
N GLN A 95 -7.98 -6.95 19.47
CA GLN A 95 -8.03 -5.49 19.50
C GLN A 95 -6.62 -4.91 19.43
N VAL A 96 -6.44 -3.89 18.59
CA VAL A 96 -5.17 -3.20 18.42
C VAL A 96 -4.78 -2.52 19.74
N HIS A 97 -3.56 -2.79 20.20
CA HIS A 97 -3.01 -2.21 21.41
C HIS A 97 -2.79 -0.71 21.21
N PRO A 98 -2.97 0.15 22.22
CA PRO A 98 -2.61 1.56 22.10
C PRO A 98 -1.11 1.71 21.81
N ALA A 99 -0.74 2.72 21.01
CA ALA A 99 0.67 3.04 20.77
C ALA A 99 1.36 3.41 22.09
N VAL A 100 2.49 2.77 22.38
CA VAL A 100 3.34 3.03 23.56
C VAL A 100 4.73 3.42 23.07
N CYS A 101 5.38 4.34 23.78
CA CYS A 101 6.74 4.76 23.46
C CYS A 101 7.71 3.57 23.54
N ALA A 102 8.45 3.32 22.46
CA ALA A 102 9.45 2.27 22.41
C ALA A 102 10.67 2.70 23.25
N ARG A 103 10.84 2.13 24.45
CA ARG A 103 11.94 2.47 25.38
C ARG A 103 13.33 2.10 24.84
N GLN A 104 13.42 1.06 24.01
CA GLN A 104 14.67 0.51 23.49
C GLN A 104 14.96 0.95 22.04
N TYR A 105 14.40 2.08 21.60
CA TYR A 105 14.53 2.55 20.21
C TYR A 105 15.20 3.92 20.14
N ASN A 106 16.32 4.00 19.43
CA ASN A 106 17.07 5.23 19.25
C ASN A 106 16.49 6.07 18.10
N TRP A 107 15.63 7.02 18.44
CA TRP A 107 14.97 7.92 17.49
C TRP A 107 15.91 8.88 16.76
N THR A 108 17.08 9.18 17.35
CA THR A 108 18.09 10.06 16.73
C THR A 108 18.76 9.35 15.56
N TYR A 109 19.17 8.09 15.75
CA TYR A 109 19.69 7.27 14.65
C TYR A 109 18.64 6.99 13.59
N HIS A 110 17.38 6.79 13.99
CA HIS A 110 16.29 6.66 13.04
C HIS A 110 16.19 7.89 12.15
N LEU A 111 16.18 9.09 12.74
CA LEU A 111 16.12 10.33 11.98
C LEU A 111 17.31 10.48 11.02
N LEU A 112 18.53 10.19 11.48
CA LEU A 112 19.73 10.25 10.65
C LEU A 112 19.62 9.30 9.44
N LEU A 113 19.19 8.06 9.66
CA LEU A 113 19.00 7.09 8.58
C LEU A 113 17.86 7.49 7.64
N SER A 114 16.79 8.12 8.15
CA SER A 114 15.74 8.71 7.30
C SER A 114 16.28 9.79 6.39
N PHE A 115 17.23 10.62 6.86
CA PHE A 115 17.91 11.60 6.01
C PHE A 115 18.78 10.94 4.93
N VAL A 116 19.41 9.80 5.20
CA VAL A 116 20.16 9.06 4.18
C VAL A 116 19.22 8.62 3.04
N VAL A 117 18.04 8.08 3.37
CA VAL A 117 17.04 7.71 2.36
C VAL A 117 16.51 8.94 1.62
N PHE A 118 16.31 10.05 2.32
CA PHE A 118 15.91 11.31 1.71
C PHE A 118 16.95 11.85 0.72
N LEU A 119 18.25 11.73 1.03
CA LEU A 119 19.32 12.09 0.09
C LEU A 119 19.27 11.23 -1.18
N VAL A 120 19.02 9.92 -1.06
CA VAL A 120 18.84 9.03 -2.22
C VAL A 120 17.66 9.48 -3.07
N PHE A 121 16.54 9.87 -2.44
CA PHE A 121 15.40 10.45 -3.12
C PHE A 121 15.76 11.75 -3.87
N LEU A 122 16.51 12.66 -3.23
CA LEU A 122 16.98 13.90 -3.85
C LEU A 122 17.93 13.67 -5.03
N VAL A 123 18.79 12.65 -4.97
CA VAL A 123 19.61 12.24 -6.12
C VAL A 123 18.73 11.81 -7.30
N GLY A 124 17.62 11.11 -7.03
CA GLY A 124 16.60 10.81 -8.04
C GLY A 124 15.99 12.07 -8.65
N VAL A 125 15.53 13.01 -7.81
CA VAL A 125 14.98 14.31 -8.26
C VAL A 125 15.98 15.06 -9.13
N TYR A 126 17.23 15.17 -8.68
CA TYR A 126 18.29 15.86 -9.40
C TYR A 126 18.59 15.20 -10.75
N GLY A 127 18.64 13.87 -10.81
CA GLY A 127 18.87 13.16 -12.07
C GLY A 127 17.71 13.32 -13.06
N LEU A 128 16.46 13.32 -12.59
CA LEU A 128 15.30 13.64 -13.43
C LEU A 128 15.40 15.08 -13.98
N TYR A 129 15.75 16.04 -13.13
CA TYR A 129 15.97 17.43 -13.53
C TYR A 129 17.07 17.56 -14.59
N GLN A 130 18.21 16.88 -14.42
CA GLN A 130 19.29 16.89 -15.42
C GLN A 130 18.85 16.34 -16.80
N LYS A 131 17.94 15.36 -16.83
CA LYS A 131 17.47 14.75 -18.08
C LYS A 131 16.47 15.63 -18.84
N VAL A 132 15.60 16.35 -18.13
CA VAL A 132 14.51 17.11 -18.76
C VAL A 132 14.80 18.60 -18.87
N GLY A 133 15.60 19.15 -17.94
CA GLY A 133 16.03 20.56 -17.86
C GLY A 133 15.23 21.41 -16.87
N ASP A 134 14.02 20.98 -16.52
CA ASP A 134 13.09 21.70 -15.64
C ASP A 134 12.47 20.76 -14.60
N LEU A 135 11.67 21.30 -13.68
CA LEU A 135 10.70 20.51 -12.89
C LEU A 135 9.35 20.54 -13.59
N ILE A 136 8.51 19.52 -13.39
CA ILE A 136 7.26 19.40 -14.17
C ILE A 136 6.30 20.58 -13.98
N ILE A 137 6.29 21.22 -12.82
CA ILE A 137 5.40 22.37 -12.58
C ILE A 137 5.92 23.65 -13.25
N PHE A 138 7.20 23.70 -13.60
CA PHE A 138 7.83 24.84 -14.26
C PHE A 138 8.03 24.62 -15.77
N THR A 139 7.71 23.43 -16.31
CA THR A 139 7.88 23.19 -17.74
C THR A 139 6.72 23.77 -18.55
N GLN A 140 7.05 24.36 -19.70
CA GLN A 140 6.06 24.80 -20.69
C GLN A 140 5.49 23.64 -21.52
N ASN A 141 6.13 22.46 -21.48
CA ASN A 141 5.67 21.28 -22.22
C ASN A 141 5.61 20.02 -21.32
N PRO A 142 4.52 19.85 -20.55
CA PRO A 142 4.32 18.69 -19.68
C PRO A 142 4.32 17.36 -20.43
N ALA A 143 3.95 17.35 -21.72
CA ALA A 143 3.90 16.14 -22.51
C ALA A 143 5.29 15.50 -22.69
N LYS A 144 6.35 16.31 -22.74
CA LYS A 144 7.75 15.84 -22.82
C LYS A 144 8.08 14.84 -21.69
N TRP A 145 7.55 15.07 -20.48
CA TRP A 145 7.77 14.20 -19.33
C TRP A 145 7.16 12.80 -19.48
N MET A 146 6.07 12.70 -20.25
CA MET A 146 5.33 11.45 -20.43
C MET A 146 5.70 10.71 -21.72
N THR A 147 6.69 11.19 -22.47
CA THR A 147 7.13 10.52 -23.69
C THR A 147 8.03 9.32 -23.39
N LYS A 148 7.84 8.24 -24.16
CA LYS A 148 8.70 7.03 -24.11
C LYS A 148 10.13 7.26 -24.61
N TYR A 149 10.43 8.44 -25.14
CA TYR A 149 11.71 8.77 -25.78
C TYR A 149 12.74 9.32 -24.80
N VAL A 150 12.34 9.69 -23.58
CA VAL A 150 13.25 10.15 -22.53
C VAL A 150 13.61 8.97 -21.64
N ASP A 151 14.88 8.53 -21.71
CA ASP A 151 15.41 7.54 -20.80
C ASP A 151 15.86 8.19 -19.48
N TYR A 152 15.02 8.06 -18.46
CA TYR A 152 15.30 8.50 -17.09
C TYR A 152 16.27 7.58 -16.33
N GLY A 153 16.55 6.38 -16.86
CA GLY A 153 17.39 5.38 -16.25
C GLY A 153 17.03 5.09 -14.79
N TYR A 154 18.07 4.83 -13.99
CA TYR A 154 17.94 4.53 -12.55
C TYR A 154 17.41 5.70 -11.71
N TYR A 155 17.42 6.94 -12.20
CA TYR A 155 16.95 8.09 -11.43
C TYR A 155 15.45 8.04 -11.14
N SER A 156 14.66 7.48 -12.06
CA SER A 156 13.23 7.23 -11.86
C SER A 156 12.97 6.28 -10.68
N LEU A 157 13.81 5.25 -10.52
CA LEU A 157 13.74 4.31 -9.40
C LEU A 157 14.11 4.99 -8.07
N LEU A 158 15.16 5.80 -8.07
CA LEU A 158 15.57 6.54 -6.87
C LEU A 158 14.50 7.55 -6.45
N PHE A 159 13.93 8.30 -7.40
CA PHE A 159 12.83 9.22 -7.18
C PHE A 159 11.61 8.53 -6.57
N ASN A 160 11.32 7.30 -7.00
CA ASN A 160 10.20 6.55 -6.44
C ASN A 160 10.34 6.30 -4.94
N SER A 161 11.52 6.44 -4.31
CA SER A 161 11.75 6.28 -2.86
C SER A 161 11.12 7.36 -1.96
N GLY A 162 10.44 8.37 -2.52
CA GLY A 162 9.72 9.39 -1.74
C GLY A 162 8.77 8.81 -0.66
N PRO A 163 7.89 7.84 -0.98
CA PRO A 163 7.02 7.22 0.02
C PRO A 163 7.75 6.44 1.11
N LEU A 164 8.92 5.89 0.83
CA LEU A 164 9.77 5.32 1.88
C LEU A 164 10.25 6.39 2.86
N CYS A 165 10.61 7.59 2.38
CA CYS A 165 10.95 8.72 3.24
C CYS A 165 9.75 9.10 4.14
N VAL A 166 8.53 9.13 3.58
CA VAL A 166 7.32 9.40 4.36
C VAL A 166 7.03 8.29 5.37
N LEU A 167 7.30 7.02 5.05
CA LEU A 167 7.19 5.93 6.03
C LEU A 167 8.12 6.16 7.23
N LEU A 168 9.40 6.43 6.96
CA LEU A 168 10.42 6.58 8.00
C LEU A 168 10.22 7.88 8.81
N PHE A 169 10.06 9.03 8.16
CA PHE A 169 9.78 10.26 8.91
C PHE A 169 8.41 10.19 9.61
N GLY A 170 7.39 9.65 8.95
CA GLY A 170 6.02 9.58 9.47
C GLY A 170 5.91 8.83 10.79
N VAL A 171 6.53 7.65 10.92
CA VAL A 171 6.47 6.89 12.18
C VAL A 171 7.10 7.66 13.36
N ALA A 172 8.11 8.48 13.09
CA ALA A 172 8.83 9.26 14.09
C ALA A 172 8.12 10.57 14.49
N SER A 173 7.08 11.01 13.77
CA SER A 173 6.38 12.28 14.03
C SER A 173 5.42 12.25 15.23
N PHE A 174 5.06 11.08 15.74
CA PHE A 174 3.95 10.95 16.70
C PHE A 174 4.40 10.94 18.17
N LYS A 175 3.83 11.84 18.98
CA LYS A 175 4.14 11.99 20.42
C LYS A 175 3.92 10.71 21.24
N LYS A 176 2.90 9.90 20.92
CA LYS A 176 2.61 8.66 21.65
C LYS A 176 3.68 7.58 21.47
N PHE A 177 4.50 7.71 20.42
CA PHE A 177 5.39 6.66 19.98
C PHE A 177 6.88 7.08 20.07
N ASN A 178 7.18 8.35 19.83
CA ASN A 178 8.49 8.96 19.98
C ASN A 178 8.49 9.97 21.14
N ASN A 179 9.35 9.78 22.14
CA ASN A 179 9.50 10.69 23.28
C ASN A 179 10.36 11.93 22.99
N VAL A 180 11.23 11.88 21.98
CA VAL A 180 12.21 12.93 21.66
C VAL A 180 11.56 14.07 20.87
N ALA A 181 11.37 15.22 21.51
CA ALA A 181 10.59 16.32 20.94
C ALA A 181 11.16 16.89 19.65
N TRP A 182 12.46 17.18 19.60
CA TRP A 182 13.06 17.80 18.41
C TRP A 182 13.00 16.86 17.19
N VAL A 183 13.24 15.56 17.37
CA VAL A 183 13.11 14.54 16.31
C VAL A 183 11.70 14.56 15.73
N ARG A 184 10.67 14.59 16.59
CA ARG A 184 9.28 14.62 16.11
C ARG A 184 8.99 15.82 15.21
N HIS A 185 9.45 17.01 15.60
CA HIS A 185 9.20 18.24 14.83
C HIS A 185 9.91 18.18 13.48
N VAL A 186 11.20 17.78 13.47
CA VAL A 186 11.96 17.62 12.23
C VAL A 186 11.31 16.58 11.33
N SER A 187 10.99 15.40 11.86
CA SER A 187 10.29 14.34 11.12
C SER A 187 8.96 14.82 10.53
N PHE A 188 8.14 15.53 11.32
CA PHE A 188 6.86 16.06 10.83
C PHE A 188 7.06 17.04 9.67
N VAL A 189 7.98 18.00 9.79
CA VAL A 189 8.31 18.93 8.71
C VAL A 189 8.80 18.18 7.47
N MET A 190 9.68 17.19 7.64
CA MET A 190 10.25 16.40 6.55
C MET A 190 9.21 15.56 5.80
N VAL A 191 8.13 15.11 6.45
CA VAL A 191 6.99 14.47 5.76
C VAL A 191 6.38 15.43 4.73
N PHE A 192 6.09 16.68 5.12
CA PHE A 192 5.51 17.67 4.19
C PHE A 192 6.50 18.07 3.10
N VAL A 193 7.76 18.31 3.46
CA VAL A 193 8.82 18.62 2.48
C VAL A 193 8.92 17.51 1.44
N THR A 194 8.95 16.25 1.85
CA THR A 194 9.01 15.11 0.93
C THR A 194 7.80 15.07 0.00
N ILE A 195 6.58 15.26 0.54
CA ILE A 195 5.34 15.27 -0.26
C ILE A 195 5.38 16.41 -1.29
N VAL A 196 5.77 17.61 -0.88
CA VAL A 196 5.88 18.77 -1.76
C VAL A 196 6.90 18.50 -2.86
N VAL A 197 8.12 18.07 -2.52
CA VAL A 197 9.15 17.77 -3.53
C VAL A 197 8.68 16.70 -4.52
N ASN A 198 8.00 15.66 -4.04
CA ASN A 198 7.44 14.61 -4.90
C ASN A 198 6.39 15.18 -5.89
N LEU A 199 5.52 16.08 -5.42
CA LEU A 199 4.56 16.79 -6.26
C LEU A 199 5.22 17.71 -7.29
N LEU A 200 6.30 18.40 -6.92
CA LEU A 200 6.99 19.37 -7.79
C LEU A 200 7.84 18.68 -8.87
N ALA A 201 8.45 17.53 -8.55
CA ALA A 201 9.53 16.96 -9.37
C ALA A 201 9.07 16.08 -10.54
N TYR A 202 8.06 15.23 -10.36
CA TYR A 202 7.64 14.29 -11.40
C TYR A 202 6.11 14.05 -11.34
N PRO A 203 5.42 13.72 -12.45
CA PRO A 203 3.99 13.44 -12.45
C PRO A 203 3.65 12.06 -11.84
N ASN A 204 4.25 11.66 -10.72
CA ASN A 204 3.94 10.37 -10.09
C ASN A 204 2.75 10.50 -9.12
N ARG A 205 1.55 10.28 -9.65
CA ARG A 205 0.31 10.27 -8.86
C ARG A 205 0.31 9.12 -7.84
N THR A 206 0.89 7.97 -8.18
CA THR A 206 1.00 6.80 -7.28
C THR A 206 1.83 7.12 -6.05
N SER A 207 2.99 7.79 -6.21
CA SER A 207 3.81 8.19 -5.05
C SER A 207 3.09 9.16 -4.13
N LEU A 208 2.28 10.08 -4.66
CA LEU A 208 1.46 10.96 -3.83
C LEU A 208 0.44 10.16 -3.01
N PHE A 209 -0.29 9.24 -3.66
CA PHE A 209 -1.25 8.39 -2.97
C PHE A 209 -0.57 7.54 -1.89
N PHE A 210 0.62 7.01 -2.15
CA PHE A 210 1.41 6.26 -1.17
C PHE A 210 1.80 7.14 0.01
N ASN A 211 2.34 8.34 -0.24
CA ASN A 211 2.72 9.28 0.81
C ASN A 211 1.55 9.60 1.75
N VAL A 212 0.42 10.02 1.18
CA VAL A 212 -0.78 10.39 1.95
C VAL A 212 -1.36 9.15 2.65
N GLY A 213 -1.45 8.04 1.94
CA GLY A 213 -1.98 6.78 2.44
C GLY A 213 -1.22 6.22 3.63
N PHE A 214 0.11 6.15 3.54
CA PHE A 214 0.96 5.73 4.65
C PHE A 214 0.79 6.63 5.87
N PHE A 215 0.75 7.95 5.66
CA PHE A 215 0.57 8.90 6.75
C PHE A 215 -0.81 8.76 7.43
N LEU A 216 -1.87 8.52 6.65
CA LEU A 216 -3.22 8.26 7.18
C LEU A 216 -3.27 6.99 8.04
N ILE A 217 -2.61 5.92 7.61
CA ILE A 217 -2.51 4.69 8.40
C ILE A 217 -1.80 4.97 9.74
N PHE A 218 -0.71 5.76 9.73
CA PHE A 218 -0.05 6.14 10.98
C PHE A 218 -0.93 7.01 11.87
N ILE A 219 -1.68 7.97 11.33
CA ILE A 219 -2.62 8.76 12.14
C ILE A 219 -3.62 7.83 12.85
N ASN A 220 -4.15 6.82 12.15
CA ASN A 220 -5.10 5.87 12.72
C ASN A 220 -4.53 5.08 13.91
N TYR A 221 -3.27 4.63 13.81
CA TYR A 221 -2.66 3.77 14.83
C TYR A 221 -1.86 4.52 15.90
N LEU A 222 -1.21 5.63 15.55
CA LEU A 222 -0.26 6.35 16.42
C LEU A 222 -0.83 7.63 17.03
N TYR A 223 -1.96 8.14 16.53
CA TYR A 223 -2.63 9.31 17.10
C TYR A 223 -4.04 8.98 17.60
N LYS A 224 -4.99 8.82 16.68
CA LYS A 224 -6.40 8.57 16.96
C LYS A 224 -7.03 7.81 15.79
N ARG A 225 -7.88 6.84 16.10
CA ARG A 225 -8.64 6.10 15.09
C ARG A 225 -9.42 7.07 14.21
N ILE A 226 -9.24 6.93 12.90
CA ILE A 226 -9.89 7.78 11.91
C ILE A 226 -11.35 7.34 11.78
N SER A 227 -12.28 8.29 11.82
CA SER A 227 -13.69 8.00 11.57
C SER A 227 -13.88 7.58 10.11
N PRO A 228 -14.72 6.58 9.80
CA PRO A 228 -15.03 6.21 8.41
C PRO A 228 -15.54 7.39 7.56
N ILE A 229 -16.19 8.37 8.18
CA ILE A 229 -16.60 9.62 7.52
C ILE A 229 -15.38 10.37 6.98
N ILE A 230 -14.31 10.49 7.76
CA ILE A 230 -13.08 11.15 7.34
C ILE A 230 -12.44 10.38 6.17
N ILE A 231 -12.47 9.04 6.19
CA ILE A 231 -11.97 8.22 5.08
C ILE A 231 -12.75 8.49 3.81
N ALA A 232 -14.08 8.55 3.89
CA ALA A 232 -14.94 8.91 2.75
C ALA A 232 -14.68 10.35 2.26
N SER A 233 -14.58 11.32 3.18
CA SER A 233 -14.27 12.72 2.83
C SER A 233 -12.89 12.86 2.18
N LEU A 234 -11.89 12.12 2.65
CA LEU A 234 -10.55 12.10 2.07
C LEU A 234 -10.55 11.50 0.67
N LEU A 235 -11.37 10.47 0.41
CA LEU A 235 -11.52 9.91 -0.93
C LEU A 235 -12.10 10.96 -1.89
N VAL A 236 -13.16 11.68 -1.47
CA VAL A 236 -13.75 12.77 -2.26
C VAL A 236 -12.73 13.88 -2.49
N PHE A 237 -12.02 14.31 -1.44
CA PHE A 237 -10.97 15.32 -1.56
C PHE A 237 -9.83 14.86 -2.49
N ALA A 238 -9.45 13.59 -2.44
CA ALA A 238 -8.42 13.04 -3.31
C ALA A 238 -8.84 13.04 -4.78
N ILE A 239 -10.12 12.76 -5.08
CA ILE A 239 -10.68 12.87 -6.43
C ILE A 239 -10.64 14.34 -6.90
N ILE A 240 -11.08 15.27 -6.05
CA ILE A 240 -11.04 16.72 -6.35
C ILE A 240 -9.60 17.17 -6.59
N ALA A 241 -8.66 16.79 -5.72
CA ALA A 241 -7.25 17.13 -5.86
C ALA A 241 -6.63 16.53 -7.13
N PHE A 242 -6.98 15.29 -7.48
CA PHE A 242 -6.55 14.63 -8.71
C PHE A 242 -7.03 15.41 -9.94
N ILE A 243 -8.29 15.85 -9.94
CA ILE A 243 -8.87 16.69 -10.99
C ILE A 243 -8.16 18.05 -11.07
N SER A 244 -7.99 18.73 -9.94
CA SER A 244 -7.34 20.04 -9.88
C SER A 244 -5.89 19.99 -10.35
N ILE A 245 -5.11 18.98 -9.92
CA ILE A 245 -3.71 18.81 -10.34
C ILE A 245 -3.62 18.49 -11.83
N GLY A 246 -4.49 17.64 -12.36
CA GLY A 246 -4.56 17.38 -13.80
C GLY A 246 -4.84 18.66 -14.61
N SER A 247 -5.66 19.55 -14.05
CA SER A 247 -6.09 20.80 -14.69
C SER A 247 -4.96 21.82 -14.72
N ILE A 248 -4.30 22.01 -13.57
CA ILE A 248 -3.13 22.89 -13.44
C ILE A 248 -2.00 22.47 -14.38
N ARG A 249 -1.84 21.16 -14.63
CA ARG A 249 -0.76 20.63 -15.49
C ARG A 249 -1.11 20.59 -16.98
N ASP A 250 -2.23 21.19 -17.38
CA ASP A 250 -2.80 21.12 -18.73
C ASP A 250 -2.81 19.71 -19.36
N GLN A 251 -2.93 18.68 -18.50
CA GLN A 251 -2.94 17.27 -18.94
C GLN A 251 -4.28 16.89 -19.61
N TYR A 252 -5.24 17.81 -19.61
CA TYR A 252 -6.54 17.67 -20.26
C TYR A 252 -6.58 18.28 -21.67
N GLY A 253 -5.44 18.73 -22.20
CA GLY A 253 -5.32 19.35 -23.52
C GLY A 253 -5.82 20.81 -23.52
N GLY A 254 -4.94 21.70 -24.00
CA GLY A 254 -5.23 23.05 -24.50
C GLY A 254 -6.01 23.98 -23.57
N GLY A 255 -5.29 24.86 -22.87
CA GLY A 255 -5.63 26.25 -22.58
C GLY A 255 -7.10 26.64 -22.44
N SER A 256 -7.45 27.11 -21.23
CA SER A 256 -8.74 27.62 -20.73
C SER A 256 -9.67 26.57 -20.11
N VAL A 257 -10.09 26.86 -18.89
CA VAL A 257 -11.02 26.06 -18.07
C VAL A 257 -12.46 26.17 -18.60
N GLU A 258 -12.74 27.18 -19.44
CA GLU A 258 -14.09 27.54 -19.90
C GLU A 258 -14.69 26.56 -20.93
N GLY A 259 -13.93 25.61 -21.47
CA GLY A 259 -14.42 24.64 -22.46
C GLY A 259 -14.37 23.17 -22.06
N LYS A 260 -13.86 22.82 -20.87
CA LYS A 260 -13.73 21.42 -20.44
C LYS A 260 -15.08 20.94 -19.92
N ALA A 261 -15.84 20.24 -20.77
CA ALA A 261 -17.09 19.60 -20.39
C ALA A 261 -16.89 18.77 -19.10
N LEU A 262 -17.85 18.88 -18.17
CA LEU A 262 -17.85 18.14 -16.90
C LEU A 262 -17.63 16.63 -17.12
N ASP A 263 -18.10 16.13 -18.28
CA ASP A 263 -17.91 14.77 -18.75
C ASP A 263 -16.42 14.40 -18.87
N VAL A 264 -15.58 15.23 -19.48
CA VAL A 264 -14.13 14.96 -19.65
C VAL A 264 -13.40 14.94 -18.30
N VAL A 265 -13.86 15.77 -17.36
CA VAL A 265 -13.27 15.89 -16.02
C VAL A 265 -13.55 14.66 -15.16
N VAL A 266 -14.75 14.09 -15.26
CA VAL A 266 -15.16 12.87 -14.52
C VAL A 266 -14.69 11.60 -15.22
N GLU A 267 -14.66 11.60 -16.54
CA GLU A 267 -14.29 10.45 -17.36
C GLU A 267 -12.82 10.05 -17.16
N LEU A 268 -11.88 10.98 -17.03
CA LEU A 268 -10.47 10.62 -16.89
C LEU A 268 -10.17 9.85 -15.58
N PRO A 269 -10.51 10.34 -14.37
CA PRO A 269 -10.35 9.56 -13.13
C PRO A 269 -11.06 8.21 -13.19
N TYR A 270 -12.23 8.15 -13.82
CA TYR A 270 -12.96 6.90 -14.06
C TYR A 270 -12.15 5.94 -14.94
N LYS A 271 -11.62 6.40 -16.08
CA LYS A 271 -10.78 5.60 -17.01
C LYS A 271 -9.55 5.01 -16.31
N TYR A 272 -8.95 5.73 -15.36
CA TYR A 272 -7.82 5.24 -14.57
C TYR A 272 -8.17 4.04 -13.67
N LEU A 273 -9.43 3.93 -13.24
CA LEU A 273 -9.90 2.79 -12.46
C LEU A 273 -10.41 1.69 -13.40
N ALA A 274 -11.31 2.05 -14.30
CA ALA A 274 -12.01 1.13 -15.20
C ALA A 274 -11.07 0.40 -16.16
N ASN A 275 -9.97 1.03 -16.59
CA ASN A 275 -9.03 0.37 -17.49
C ASN A 275 -8.39 -0.90 -16.92
N ASN A 276 -8.12 -0.94 -15.62
CA ASN A 276 -7.58 -2.13 -14.96
C ASN A 276 -8.52 -3.32 -15.11
N TYR A 277 -9.83 -3.07 -15.15
CA TYR A 277 -10.87 -4.08 -15.14
C TYR A 277 -11.28 -4.50 -16.55
N TRP A 278 -11.49 -3.56 -17.48
CA TRP A 278 -11.79 -3.96 -18.85
C TRP A 278 -10.59 -4.58 -19.56
N ASN A 279 -9.36 -4.16 -19.22
CA ASN A 279 -8.18 -4.82 -19.77
C ASN A 279 -8.05 -6.21 -19.17
N LEU A 280 -8.40 -6.40 -17.88
CA LEU A 280 -8.37 -7.71 -17.24
C LEU A 280 -9.34 -8.67 -17.95
N ASP A 281 -10.55 -8.21 -18.26
CA ASP A 281 -11.51 -9.02 -19.01
C ASP A 281 -11.03 -9.31 -20.43
N TYR A 282 -10.50 -8.30 -21.14
CA TYR A 282 -9.99 -8.43 -22.50
C TYR A 282 -8.87 -9.46 -22.61
N VAL A 283 -7.95 -9.49 -21.65
CA VAL A 283 -6.77 -10.37 -21.71
C VAL A 283 -7.05 -11.79 -21.24
N LEU A 284 -8.02 -11.96 -20.35
CA LEU A 284 -8.45 -13.27 -19.87
C LEU A 284 -9.36 -13.98 -20.87
N ASN A 285 -10.04 -13.24 -21.75
CA ASN A 285 -10.98 -13.76 -22.75
C ASN A 285 -10.58 -13.28 -24.16
N PRO A 286 -9.40 -13.67 -24.65
CA PRO A 286 -9.00 -13.35 -26.01
C PRO A 286 -9.97 -13.96 -27.02
N MET A 287 -10.11 -13.33 -28.19
CA MET A 287 -10.84 -13.96 -29.31
C MET A 287 -10.16 -15.28 -29.68
N ASN A 288 -10.96 -16.27 -30.10
CA ASN A 288 -10.46 -17.57 -30.51
C ASN A 288 -9.32 -17.39 -31.54
N ASP A 289 -8.23 -18.12 -31.34
CA ASP A 289 -6.99 -18.13 -32.13
C ASP A 289 -5.94 -17.04 -31.85
N GLN A 290 -6.08 -16.21 -30.80
CA GLN A 290 -5.05 -15.24 -30.41
C GLN A 290 -4.52 -15.43 -28.99
N GLU A 291 -3.27 -15.91 -28.87
CA GLU A 291 -2.51 -15.75 -27.62
C GLU A 291 -2.06 -14.28 -27.49
N ILE A 292 -2.84 -13.47 -26.78
CA ILE A 292 -2.55 -12.03 -26.58
C ILE A 292 -1.25 -11.83 -25.78
N HIS A 293 -0.87 -12.81 -24.96
CA HIS A 293 0.29 -12.72 -24.08
C HIS A 293 0.95 -14.09 -23.90
N PRO A 294 2.27 -14.21 -24.09
CA PRO A 294 2.99 -15.45 -23.82
C PRO A 294 3.15 -15.67 -22.31
N HIS A 295 3.07 -16.93 -21.88
CA HIS A 295 3.43 -17.34 -20.52
C HIS A 295 4.91 -17.02 -20.24
N THR A 296 5.20 -16.42 -19.09
CA THR A 296 6.54 -15.88 -18.76
C THR A 296 7.28 -16.67 -17.69
N TYR A 297 6.78 -17.84 -17.29
CA TYR A 297 7.44 -18.80 -16.38
C TYR A 297 7.94 -18.17 -15.06
N GLY A 298 7.24 -17.16 -14.54
CA GLY A 298 7.57 -16.45 -13.31
C GLY A 298 8.53 -15.27 -13.49
N ILE A 299 9.08 -15.03 -14.69
CA ILE A 299 10.04 -13.95 -14.93
C ILE A 299 9.37 -12.57 -14.79
N ASP A 300 8.10 -12.43 -15.18
CA ASP A 300 7.38 -11.17 -15.03
C ASP A 300 6.93 -10.96 -13.58
N PHE A 301 6.48 -12.00 -12.89
CA PHE A 301 6.14 -11.96 -11.47
C PHE A 301 7.35 -11.55 -10.62
N PHE A 302 8.51 -12.15 -10.86
CA PHE A 302 9.76 -11.82 -10.17
C PHE A 302 10.56 -10.68 -10.83
N SER A 303 9.97 -9.94 -11.77
CA SER A 303 10.70 -8.92 -12.52
C SER A 303 11.34 -7.86 -11.62
N GLY A 304 10.73 -7.52 -10.50
CA GLY A 304 11.34 -6.59 -9.53
C GLY A 304 12.65 -7.10 -8.92
N LEU A 305 12.77 -8.41 -8.66
CA LEU A 305 14.02 -9.00 -8.17
C LEU A 305 15.09 -9.01 -9.26
N PHE A 306 14.67 -9.24 -10.50
CA PHE A 306 15.54 -9.37 -11.67
C PHE A 306 15.89 -8.04 -12.35
N GLU A 307 15.19 -6.96 -12.01
CA GLU A 307 15.35 -5.62 -12.56
C GLU A 307 16.79 -5.12 -12.41
N TYR A 308 17.38 -5.31 -11.22
CA TYR A 308 18.75 -4.88 -10.93
C TYR A 308 19.82 -5.68 -11.65
N ALA A 309 19.53 -6.94 -12.00
CA ALA A 309 20.41 -7.78 -12.80
C ALA A 309 20.21 -7.60 -14.32
N LYS A 310 19.29 -6.71 -14.73
CA LYS A 310 18.89 -6.48 -16.14
C LYS A 310 18.34 -7.72 -16.85
N LEU A 311 17.99 -8.78 -16.11
CA LEU A 311 17.58 -10.06 -16.69
C LEU A 311 16.20 -9.97 -17.34
N THR A 312 15.24 -9.30 -16.70
CA THR A 312 13.86 -9.21 -17.22
C THR A 312 13.80 -8.58 -18.61
N THR A 313 14.50 -7.46 -18.84
CA THR A 313 14.49 -6.79 -20.14
C THR A 313 15.15 -7.65 -21.21
N SER A 314 16.26 -8.32 -20.88
CA SER A 314 16.93 -9.24 -21.80
C SER A 314 16.05 -10.42 -22.20
N PHE A 315 15.32 -11.02 -21.24
CA PHE A 315 14.38 -12.09 -21.53
C PHE A 315 13.18 -11.61 -22.36
N ARG A 316 12.60 -10.46 -22.01
CA ARG A 316 11.50 -9.87 -22.80
C ARG A 316 11.89 -9.64 -24.25
N ASN A 317 13.07 -9.08 -24.49
CA ASN A 317 13.59 -8.85 -25.84
C ASN A 317 13.87 -10.16 -26.59
N SER A 318 14.48 -11.14 -25.93
CA SER A 318 14.87 -12.41 -26.54
C SER A 318 13.65 -13.28 -26.91
N PHE A 319 12.66 -13.33 -26.03
CA PHE A 319 11.44 -14.11 -26.23
C PHE A 319 10.29 -13.32 -26.87
N ARG A 320 10.53 -12.07 -27.26
CA ARG A 320 9.53 -11.16 -27.87
C ARG A 320 8.26 -11.03 -27.01
N TRP A 321 8.44 -11.02 -25.69
CA TRP A 321 7.37 -10.77 -24.73
C TRP A 321 6.95 -9.30 -24.76
N ASP A 322 5.81 -9.02 -24.14
CA ASP A 322 5.30 -7.66 -24.09
C ASP A 322 6.27 -6.75 -23.31
N ASN A 323 6.37 -5.50 -23.76
CA ASN A 323 7.28 -4.52 -23.14
C ASN A 323 6.68 -4.00 -21.82
N ALA A 324 7.40 -3.12 -21.10
CA ALA A 324 6.90 -2.53 -19.86
C ALA A 324 5.63 -1.68 -20.03
N PHE A 325 5.29 -1.31 -21.27
CA PHE A 325 4.09 -0.57 -21.63
C PHE A 325 2.91 -1.46 -22.01
N ASN A 326 3.01 -2.80 -21.93
CA ASN A 326 1.86 -3.69 -22.00
C ASN A 326 1.00 -3.45 -23.28
N ASP A 327 1.66 -3.24 -24.41
CA ASP A 327 1.01 -2.76 -25.64
C ASP A 327 0.03 -3.79 -26.24
N ARG A 328 0.21 -5.08 -25.97
CA ARG A 328 -0.66 -6.15 -26.51
C ARG A 328 -1.92 -6.34 -25.69
N ILE A 329 -1.88 -5.97 -24.42
CA ILE A 329 -2.94 -6.27 -23.45
C ILE A 329 -3.92 -5.10 -23.24
N GLN A 330 -3.76 -4.01 -23.99
CA GLN A 330 -4.63 -2.84 -23.93
C GLN A 330 -5.85 -3.02 -24.83
N LYS A 331 -7.06 -2.91 -24.26
CA LYS A 331 -8.32 -2.88 -25.02
C LYS A 331 -8.47 -1.57 -25.79
N VAL A 332 -7.96 -0.47 -25.24
CA VAL A 332 -7.95 0.86 -25.85
C VAL A 332 -6.51 1.39 -25.82
N GLN A 333 -6.03 1.86 -26.97
CA GLN A 333 -4.66 2.36 -27.11
C GLN A 333 -4.39 3.51 -26.12
N GLY A 334 -3.28 3.41 -25.37
CA GLY A 334 -2.87 4.40 -24.38
C GLY A 334 -3.41 4.16 -22.97
N PHE A 335 -4.31 3.17 -22.78
CA PHE A 335 -4.78 2.71 -21.48
C PHE A 335 -4.29 1.30 -21.21
N ASN A 336 -3.01 1.17 -20.85
CA ASN A 336 -2.27 -0.10 -20.77
C ASN A 336 -2.20 -0.74 -19.37
N THR A 337 -2.98 -0.20 -18.44
CA THR A 337 -2.95 -0.64 -17.05
C THR A 337 -3.80 -1.90 -16.87
N VAL A 338 -3.22 -2.97 -16.33
CA VAL A 338 -3.95 -4.17 -15.90
C VAL A 338 -3.22 -4.77 -14.69
N ASN A 339 -3.81 -4.71 -13.49
CA ASN A 339 -3.06 -5.00 -12.27
C ASN A 339 -3.74 -5.97 -11.31
N TYR A 340 -5.06 -6.12 -11.33
CA TYR A 340 -5.72 -7.02 -10.38
C TYR A 340 -5.35 -8.48 -10.69
N LEU A 341 -4.35 -9.00 -9.98
CA LEU A 341 -3.80 -10.36 -10.07
C LEU A 341 -3.34 -10.82 -11.46
N TRP A 342 -3.36 -9.94 -12.46
CA TRP A 342 -2.98 -10.27 -13.83
C TRP A 342 -1.58 -10.85 -13.94
N ASP A 343 -0.57 -10.18 -13.36
CA ASP A 343 0.81 -10.66 -13.46
C ASP A 343 0.99 -12.04 -12.81
N VAL A 344 0.19 -12.33 -11.78
CA VAL A 344 0.16 -13.64 -11.11
C VAL A 344 -0.50 -14.68 -12.00
N TYR A 345 -1.63 -14.32 -12.61
CA TYR A 345 -2.34 -15.18 -13.54
C TYR A 345 -1.48 -15.51 -14.76
N LYS A 346 -0.78 -14.52 -15.31
CA LYS A 346 0.12 -14.68 -16.46
C LYS A 346 1.19 -15.75 -16.22
N ASP A 347 1.74 -15.81 -15.01
CA ASP A 347 2.85 -16.71 -14.68
C ASP A 347 2.44 -18.00 -13.95
N PHE A 348 1.28 -18.04 -13.31
CA PHE A 348 0.88 -19.16 -12.47
C PHE A 348 -0.60 -19.54 -12.62
N HIS A 349 -1.30 -18.93 -13.58
CA HIS A 349 -2.71 -19.13 -13.87
C HIS A 349 -3.59 -19.02 -12.61
N LEU A 350 -4.71 -19.76 -12.59
CA LEU A 350 -5.65 -19.77 -11.46
C LEU A 350 -5.00 -20.23 -10.14
N PHE A 351 -3.99 -21.10 -10.21
CA PHE A 351 -3.28 -21.55 -9.01
C PHE A 351 -2.62 -20.37 -8.29
N GLY A 352 -1.92 -19.50 -9.02
CA GLY A 352 -1.32 -18.29 -8.44
C GLY A 352 -2.35 -17.30 -7.93
N VAL A 353 -3.44 -17.08 -8.69
CA VAL A 353 -4.57 -16.21 -8.30
C VAL A 353 -5.20 -16.68 -6.97
N MET A 354 -5.16 -17.96 -6.66
CA MET A 354 -5.59 -18.47 -5.36
C MET A 354 -4.48 -18.41 -4.32
N LEU A 355 -3.30 -18.97 -4.60
CA LEU A 355 -2.25 -19.15 -3.60
C LEU A 355 -1.69 -17.82 -3.08
N LEU A 356 -1.41 -16.86 -3.97
CA LEU A 356 -0.75 -15.63 -3.56
C LEU A 356 -1.66 -14.76 -2.67
N PRO A 357 -2.93 -14.47 -3.03
CA PRO A 357 -3.82 -13.75 -2.13
C PRO A 357 -4.03 -14.47 -0.80
N PHE A 358 -4.08 -15.81 -0.77
CA PHE A 358 -4.16 -16.57 0.48
C PHE A 358 -2.97 -16.27 1.39
N LEU A 359 -1.75 -16.40 0.87
CA LEU A 359 -0.52 -16.15 1.62
C LEU A 359 -0.41 -14.70 2.08
N CYS A 360 -0.78 -13.74 1.22
CA CYS A 360 -0.83 -12.33 1.57
C CYS A 360 -1.85 -12.06 2.68
N GLY A 361 -3.07 -12.61 2.58
CA GLY A 361 -4.11 -12.47 3.61
C GLY A 361 -3.68 -13.05 4.96
N LEU A 362 -3.04 -14.22 4.94
CA LEU A 362 -2.48 -14.87 6.12
C LEU A 362 -1.35 -14.05 6.74
N GLY A 363 -0.32 -13.70 5.97
CA GLY A 363 0.85 -12.96 6.45
C GLY A 363 0.49 -11.56 6.97
N LEU A 364 -0.39 -10.86 6.27
CA LEU A 364 -0.83 -9.52 6.67
C LEU A 364 -1.72 -9.55 7.92
N THR A 365 -2.51 -10.61 8.10
CA THR A 365 -3.27 -10.83 9.34
C THR A 365 -2.35 -11.19 10.50
N VAL A 366 -1.32 -12.00 10.30
CA VAL A 366 -0.29 -12.24 11.32
C VAL A 366 0.38 -10.94 11.75
N LEU A 367 0.70 -10.07 10.79
CA LEU A 367 1.30 -8.76 11.06
C LEU A 367 0.33 -7.81 11.78
N HIS A 368 -0.95 -7.80 11.41
CA HIS A 368 -2.00 -7.07 12.12
C HIS A 368 -2.15 -7.54 13.56
N LEU A 369 -2.14 -8.85 13.81
CA LEU A 369 -2.20 -9.43 15.15
C LEU A 369 -0.98 -9.08 16.02
N ARG A 370 0.17 -8.77 15.41
CA ARG A 370 1.32 -8.22 16.16
C ARG A 370 1.05 -6.81 16.70
N LEU A 371 0.19 -6.02 16.03
CA LEU A 371 -0.26 -4.71 16.52
C LEU A 371 -1.31 -4.82 17.64
N CYS A 372 -1.92 -6.00 17.84
CA CYS A 372 -2.80 -6.27 18.98
C CYS A 372 -2.05 -6.49 20.30
N ARG A 373 -0.72 -6.45 20.27
CA ARG A 373 0.18 -6.47 21.43
C ARG A 373 1.01 -5.18 21.42
N PRO A 374 1.75 -4.88 22.51
CA PRO A 374 2.76 -3.81 22.45
C PRO A 374 3.65 -4.00 21.22
N PHE A 375 3.61 -3.02 20.33
CA PHE A 375 4.25 -3.13 19.02
C PHE A 375 5.40 -2.15 18.85
N THR A 376 6.34 -2.53 18.00
CA THR A 376 7.58 -1.82 17.71
C THR A 376 7.46 -0.98 16.44
N PRO A 377 8.34 0.02 16.23
CA PRO A 377 8.38 0.80 15.00
C PRO A 377 8.47 -0.05 13.73
N ARG A 378 9.26 -1.13 13.78
CA ARG A 378 9.36 -2.10 12.69
C ARG A 378 8.02 -2.71 12.31
N GLN A 379 7.22 -3.12 13.29
CA GLN A 379 5.95 -3.79 13.05
C GLN A 379 4.93 -2.85 12.40
N ILE A 380 4.82 -1.62 12.89
CA ILE A 380 3.90 -0.64 12.30
C ILE A 380 4.38 -0.18 10.92
N LEU A 381 5.69 0.03 10.71
CA LEU A 381 6.25 0.36 9.38
C LEU A 381 5.94 -0.74 8.35
N MET A 382 6.25 -2.00 8.69
CA MET A 382 5.99 -3.14 7.81
C MET A 382 4.49 -3.31 7.56
N TYR A 383 3.66 -3.14 8.60
CA TYR A 383 2.22 -3.27 8.44
C TYR A 383 1.67 -2.22 7.50
N THR A 384 1.99 -0.95 7.73
CA THR A 384 1.59 0.19 6.89
C THR A 384 2.05 0.00 5.45
N TYR A 385 3.29 -0.45 5.25
CA TYR A 385 3.83 -0.77 3.93
C TYR A 385 2.96 -1.85 3.23
N PHE A 386 2.81 -3.04 3.82
CA PHE A 386 2.10 -4.15 3.17
C PHE A 386 0.59 -3.95 3.03
N ILE A 387 -0.09 -3.38 4.02
CA ILE A 387 -1.56 -3.17 3.96
C ILE A 387 -1.93 -2.21 2.84
N TYR A 388 -1.08 -1.20 2.60
CA TYR A 388 -1.32 -0.25 1.53
C TYR A 388 -1.12 -0.87 0.16
N PHE A 389 -0.04 -1.65 -0.05
CA PHE A 389 0.19 -2.36 -1.31
C PHE A 389 -0.96 -3.32 -1.65
N VAL A 390 -1.45 -4.06 -0.65
CA VAL A 390 -2.60 -4.95 -0.84
C VAL A 390 -3.88 -4.16 -1.14
N GLY A 391 -4.10 -3.02 -0.48
CA GLY A 391 -5.22 -2.12 -0.80
C GLY A 391 -5.13 -1.48 -2.18
N TRP A 392 -3.91 -1.31 -2.71
CA TRP A 392 -3.66 -0.71 -4.03
C TRP A 392 -3.44 -1.73 -5.14
N TRP A 393 -3.69 -3.02 -4.88
CA TRP A 393 -3.41 -4.10 -5.83
C TRP A 393 -4.24 -4.03 -7.12
N PHE A 394 -5.37 -3.30 -7.10
CA PHE A 394 -6.13 -3.04 -8.31
C PHE A 394 -5.37 -2.14 -9.31
N PHE A 395 -4.36 -1.39 -8.86
CA PHE A 395 -3.65 -0.36 -9.64
C PHE A 395 -2.13 -0.55 -9.71
N THR A 396 -1.52 -1.33 -8.81
CA THR A 396 -0.09 -1.62 -8.89
C THR A 396 0.25 -2.99 -8.31
N SER A 397 0.98 -3.79 -9.07
CA SER A 397 1.62 -5.01 -8.58
C SER A 397 2.89 -4.65 -7.81
N GLY A 398 2.77 -4.40 -6.50
CA GLY A 398 3.90 -3.97 -5.67
C GLY A 398 5.12 -4.90 -5.71
N TYR A 399 4.92 -6.21 -5.85
CA TYR A 399 6.00 -7.21 -5.95
C TYR A 399 6.77 -7.15 -7.28
N LYS A 400 6.20 -6.53 -8.31
CA LYS A 400 6.79 -6.42 -9.65
C LYS A 400 7.83 -5.31 -9.76
N GLN A 401 7.81 -4.35 -8.83
CA GLN A 401 8.77 -3.24 -8.83
C GLN A 401 9.90 -3.51 -7.84
N GLY A 402 11.14 -3.60 -8.34
CA GLY A 402 12.29 -3.97 -7.51
C GLY A 402 12.54 -2.98 -6.38
N ILE A 403 12.21 -1.70 -6.61
CA ILE A 403 12.40 -0.65 -5.62
C ILE A 403 11.54 -0.88 -4.37
N TYR A 404 10.33 -1.43 -4.52
CA TYR A 404 9.46 -1.72 -3.39
C TYR A 404 10.01 -2.89 -2.56
N CYS A 405 10.57 -3.93 -3.19
CA CYS A 405 11.29 -4.99 -2.47
C CYS A 405 12.43 -4.42 -1.61
N ILE A 406 13.20 -3.46 -2.15
CA ILE A 406 14.26 -2.77 -1.41
C ILE A 406 13.68 -1.97 -0.24
N TRP A 407 12.52 -1.33 -0.36
CA TRP A 407 11.90 -0.61 0.75
C TRP A 407 11.66 -1.50 1.96
N GLY A 408 11.16 -2.72 1.75
CA GLY A 408 11.00 -3.70 2.82
C GLY A 408 12.32 -3.99 3.52
N MET A 409 13.41 -4.18 2.76
CA MET A 409 14.74 -4.39 3.31
C MET A 409 15.24 -3.16 4.10
N VAL A 410 15.07 -1.95 3.56
CA VAL A 410 15.47 -0.70 4.23
C VAL A 410 14.70 -0.52 5.53
N ILE A 411 13.38 -0.73 5.54
CA ILE A 411 12.56 -0.69 6.75
C ILE A 411 13.12 -1.67 7.80
N PHE A 412 13.44 -2.89 7.38
CA PHE A 412 14.00 -3.90 8.28
C PHE A 412 15.37 -3.49 8.84
N VAL A 413 16.28 -3.03 7.99
CA VAL A 413 17.65 -2.63 8.37
C VAL A 413 17.62 -1.40 9.28
N VAL A 414 16.94 -0.32 8.88
CA VAL A 414 16.84 0.91 9.67
C VAL A 414 16.24 0.61 11.04
N SER A 415 15.13 -0.13 11.08
CA SER A 415 14.48 -0.45 12.36
C SER A 415 15.30 -1.39 13.24
N THR A 416 16.13 -2.27 12.67
CA THR A 416 17.02 -3.15 13.41
C THR A 416 18.20 -2.38 14.00
N ILE A 417 18.86 -1.53 13.21
CA ILE A 417 19.98 -0.67 13.68
C ILE A 417 19.53 0.25 14.82
N CYS A 418 18.32 0.80 14.73
CA CYS A 418 17.79 1.71 15.74
C CYS A 418 17.29 1.01 17.01
N THR A 419 17.16 -0.32 17.01
CA THR A 419 16.80 -1.05 18.23
C THR A 419 18.07 -1.28 19.04
N GLU A 420 18.15 -0.68 20.24
CA GLU A 420 19.31 -0.84 21.11
C GLU A 420 19.46 -2.31 21.51
N GLN A 421 20.54 -2.95 21.08
CA GLN A 421 21.01 -4.19 21.68
C GLN A 421 21.67 -3.86 23.01
N ARG A 422 20.89 -3.66 24.08
CA ARG A 422 21.45 -3.79 25.42
C ARG A 422 21.78 -5.26 25.65
N CYS A 423 23.00 -5.64 25.29
CA CYS A 423 23.64 -6.85 25.77
C CYS A 423 23.74 -6.80 27.31
N VAL A 424 22.89 -7.59 28.00
CA VAL A 424 23.28 -8.53 29.07
C VAL A 424 24.11 -7.99 30.27
N GLN A 425 24.26 -6.69 30.49
CA GLN A 425 25.06 -6.17 31.61
C GLN A 425 24.25 -5.78 32.87
N ASP A 426 22.95 -5.50 32.76
CA ASP A 426 22.16 -5.08 33.93
C ASP A 426 21.70 -6.26 34.82
N ASP A 427 21.72 -7.50 34.32
CA ASP A 427 21.31 -8.70 35.07
C ASP A 427 22.36 -9.17 36.11
N LYS A 428 23.58 -8.60 36.09
CA LYS A 428 24.60 -8.84 37.12
C LYS A 428 24.59 -7.81 38.25
N SER A 429 23.95 -6.66 38.06
CA SER A 429 23.87 -5.62 39.10
C SER A 429 22.71 -5.85 40.07
N GLU A 430 21.62 -6.51 39.64
CA GLU A 430 20.43 -6.71 40.47
C GLU A 430 20.49 -7.96 41.37
N LYS A 431 21.42 -8.89 41.11
CA LYS A 431 21.63 -10.09 41.95
C LYS A 431 22.57 -9.87 43.15
N SER A 432 23.09 -8.66 43.35
CA SER A 432 24.01 -8.36 44.47
C SER A 432 23.31 -7.75 45.70
N SER A 433 22.00 -7.47 45.67
CA SER A 433 21.31 -6.77 46.76
C SER A 433 20.14 -7.54 47.38
N LEU A 434 20.00 -8.85 47.13
CA LEU A 434 18.98 -9.70 47.75
C LEU A 434 19.65 -10.89 48.44
N ALA A 435 20.22 -10.64 49.62
CA ALA A 435 20.64 -11.67 50.55
C ALA A 435 20.45 -11.18 52.00
N GLU A 436 19.21 -11.22 52.48
CA GLU A 436 18.92 -11.49 53.88
C GLU A 436 17.79 -12.53 53.94
N PRO A 437 18.07 -13.76 54.43
CA PRO A 437 17.03 -14.76 54.61
C PRO A 437 16.22 -14.44 55.87
N VAL A 438 14.91 -14.27 55.68
CA VAL A 438 13.92 -14.23 56.77
C VAL A 438 13.88 -15.61 57.44
N VAL A 439 14.26 -15.64 58.71
CA VAL A 439 14.10 -16.78 59.61
C VAL A 439 12.60 -17.00 59.83
N LEU A 440 12.07 -18.12 59.35
CA LEU A 440 10.72 -18.59 59.66
C LEU A 440 10.77 -19.36 60.98
N ASP A 441 10.32 -18.72 62.05
CA ASP A 441 10.03 -19.39 63.32
C ASP A 441 8.80 -20.29 63.16
N LYS A 442 9.00 -21.57 63.48
CA LYS A 442 7.95 -22.56 63.76
C LYS A 442 7.39 -22.26 65.14
N VAL A 443 6.07 -22.06 65.31
CA VAL A 443 5.32 -22.46 66.53
C VAL A 443 3.80 -22.46 66.23
N ASN A 444 3.18 -23.62 66.52
CA ASN A 444 1.79 -23.91 66.90
C ASN A 444 0.60 -23.44 66.05
N GLU A 445 0.07 -24.36 65.24
CA GLU A 445 -1.38 -24.55 65.09
C GLU A 445 -1.67 -26.06 65.06
N GLN A 446 -1.72 -26.67 66.25
CA GLN A 446 -2.23 -28.04 66.45
C GLN A 446 -3.12 -28.16 67.71
N GLU A 447 -3.77 -27.06 68.11
CA GLU A 447 -4.69 -26.99 69.27
C GLU A 447 -6.09 -26.48 68.90
N GLU A 448 -6.68 -26.96 67.80
CA GLU A 448 -8.14 -26.82 67.56
C GLU A 448 -8.77 -28.16 67.16
N ALA A 449 -8.45 -29.20 67.93
CA ALA A 449 -9.18 -30.47 67.90
C ALA A 449 -9.37 -30.99 69.33
N GLN A 450 -10.08 -30.22 70.18
CA GLN A 450 -10.84 -30.68 71.36
C GLN A 450 -11.45 -29.47 72.10
N ALA A 451 -12.65 -29.05 71.68
CA ALA A 451 -13.66 -28.37 72.50
C ALA A 451 -15.03 -28.45 71.82
#